data_AF-R8CLT2-F1
#
_entry.id   AF-R8CLT2-F1
#
_cell.length_a   1.000
_cell.length_b   1.000
_cell.length_c   1.000
_cell.angle_alpha   90.00
_cell.angle_beta   90.00
_cell.angle_gamma   90.00
#
_symmetry.space_group_name_H-M   'P 1'
#
loop_
_entity.id
_entity.type
_entity.pdbx_description
1 polymer ?
#
loop_
_entity_poly.entity_id
_entity_poly.type
_entity_poly.pdbx_seq_one_letter_code
_entity_poly.pdbx_strand_id
1 'polypeptide(L)'
;VPSKLHSGYGFTYEVNGKYKNDWNANYPGVFTEATAQYPFADEGLKTTQDLERVSNTGLTSKFLPKNMYLSEITGLVFDSKRPTKSLYWDGQEKIIDGGRKWYAPLKKKDGKYNFTVETPPAGINEMSLCMTNQVEIKGAAYDDFVDRDVLADLPFPVQTPGWNWAGKEHIITDLSDWYYMKNRK
;
A
#
# COMPACT_ATOMS: atom_id res chain seq x y z
N VAL A 1 3.10 3.75 14.00
CA VAL A 1 2.78 3.35 12.61
C VAL A 1 3.92 2.47 12.13
N PRO A 2 3.69 1.30 11.50
CA PRO A 2 4.80 0.49 11.01
C PRO A 2 5.64 1.34 10.04
N SER A 3 6.91 1.53 10.37
CA SER A 3 7.84 2.34 9.59
C SER A 3 8.31 1.62 8.32
N LYS A 4 8.09 0.30 8.24
CA LYS A 4 8.56 -0.57 7.17
C LYS A 4 7.53 -1.66 6.85
N LEU A 5 7.23 -1.87 5.57
CA LEU A 5 6.31 -2.91 5.08
C LEU A 5 6.73 -3.44 3.70
N HIS A 6 6.20 -4.59 3.31
CA HIS A 6 6.38 -5.16 1.96
C HIS A 6 5.35 -4.57 0.98
N SER A 7 5.67 -4.47 -0.31
CA SER A 7 4.66 -4.12 -1.31
C SER A 7 3.50 -5.12 -1.27
N GLY A 8 2.26 -4.68 -1.48
CA GLY A 8 1.06 -5.50 -1.26
C GLY A 8 0.52 -5.51 0.17
N TYR A 9 1.29 -5.04 1.16
CA TYR A 9 0.80 -4.88 2.53
C TYR A 9 0.20 -3.49 2.75
N GLY A 10 -0.74 -3.42 3.69
CA GLY A 10 -1.39 -2.19 4.09
C GLY A 10 -0.96 -1.71 5.47
N PHE A 11 -0.91 -0.39 5.64
CA PHE A 11 -0.67 0.26 6.93
C PHE A 11 -1.94 0.98 7.39
N THR A 12 -2.09 1.10 8.71
CA THR A 12 -3.18 1.85 9.35
C THR A 12 -2.60 2.91 10.27
N TYR A 13 -3.39 3.94 10.52
CA TYR A 13 -3.06 5.05 11.40
C TYR A 13 -4.34 5.69 11.92
N GLU A 14 -4.20 6.52 12.93
CA GLU A 14 -5.31 7.22 13.59
C GLU A 14 -4.98 8.70 13.69
N VAL A 15 -5.97 9.54 13.35
CA VAL A 15 -5.87 10.98 13.48
C VAL A 15 -6.81 11.41 14.58
N ASN A 16 -6.22 11.91 15.66
CA ASN A 16 -6.95 12.35 16.84
C ASN A 16 -6.88 13.87 16.96
N GLY A 17 -8.04 14.49 17.12
CA GLY A 17 -8.18 15.91 17.40
C GLY A 17 -8.64 16.13 18.84
N LYS A 18 -8.06 17.13 19.50
CA LYS A 18 -8.59 17.66 20.76
C LYS A 18 -8.56 19.18 20.69
N TYR A 19 -9.72 19.80 20.87
CA TYR A 19 -9.85 21.24 20.96
C TYR A 19 -10.11 21.65 22.40
N LYS A 20 -9.44 22.71 22.84
CA LYS A 20 -9.66 23.36 24.13
C LYS A 20 -9.61 24.87 23.92
N ASN A 21 -10.54 25.57 24.55
CA ASN A 21 -10.59 27.01 24.58
C ASN A 21 -10.63 27.46 26.06
N ASP A 22 -9.79 28.43 26.41
CA ASP A 22 -9.70 28.94 27.78
C ASP A 22 -10.88 29.85 28.16
N TRP A 23 -11.52 30.50 27.18
CA TRP A 23 -12.73 31.29 27.40
C TRP A 23 -13.95 30.40 27.71
N ASN A 24 -14.09 29.29 26.99
CA ASN A 24 -15.14 28.30 27.21
C ASN A 24 -14.62 26.90 26.89
N ALA A 25 -14.36 26.11 27.93
CA ALA A 25 -13.85 24.75 27.81
C ALA A 25 -14.78 23.79 27.04
N ASN A 26 -16.07 24.11 26.94
CA ASN A 26 -17.08 23.30 26.24
C ASN A 26 -17.37 23.81 24.83
N TYR A 27 -16.62 24.80 24.32
CA TYR A 27 -16.82 25.30 22.96
C TYR A 27 -16.45 24.21 21.93
N PRO A 28 -17.39 23.80 21.07
CA PRO A 28 -17.09 22.83 20.03
C PRO A 28 -16.21 23.47 18.96
N GLY A 29 -15.02 22.93 18.76
CA GLY A 29 -14.04 23.53 17.83
C GLY A 29 -13.06 22.53 17.23
N VAL A 30 -13.29 21.23 17.43
CA VAL A 30 -12.45 20.21 16.80
C VAL A 30 -12.81 20.05 15.32
N PHE A 31 -11.82 19.77 14.48
CA PHE A 31 -12.04 19.53 13.05
C PHE A 31 -13.01 18.37 12.80
N THR A 32 -13.87 18.56 11.80
CA THR A 32 -14.97 17.64 11.45
C THR A 32 -14.62 16.68 10.32
N GLU A 33 -13.56 16.96 9.58
CA GLU A 33 -13.10 16.20 8.42
C GLU A 33 -11.58 16.10 8.44
N ALA A 34 -11.05 15.10 7.74
CA ALA A 34 -9.63 14.93 7.52
C ALA A 34 -9.42 14.24 6.17
N THR A 35 -8.42 14.66 5.43
CA THR A 35 -8.05 14.09 4.13
C THR A 35 -6.61 13.60 4.19
N ALA A 36 -6.33 12.47 3.54
CA ALA A 36 -5.00 11.95 3.37
C ALA A 36 -4.58 12.01 1.91
N GLN A 37 -3.38 12.48 1.66
CA GLN A 37 -2.72 12.44 0.36
C GLN A 37 -1.64 11.37 0.38
N TYR A 38 -1.87 10.30 -0.37
CA TYR A 38 -0.96 9.18 -0.46
C TYR A 38 -0.01 9.28 -1.66
N PRO A 39 1.22 8.76 -1.55
CA PRO A 39 2.24 8.80 -2.61
C PRO A 39 2.07 7.71 -3.68
N PHE A 40 1.06 6.85 -3.51
CA PHE A 40 0.72 5.75 -4.41
C PHE A 40 -0.72 5.33 -4.18
N ALA A 41 -1.30 4.73 -5.20
CA ALA A 41 -2.59 4.07 -5.18
C ALA A 41 -2.56 2.94 -6.23
N ASP A 42 -3.41 1.92 -6.07
CA ASP A 42 -3.66 0.97 -7.15
C ASP A 42 -4.47 1.62 -8.27
N GLU A 43 -4.52 0.95 -9.41
CA GLU A 43 -5.23 1.42 -10.58
C GLU A 43 -6.72 1.67 -10.27
N GLY A 44 -7.22 2.85 -10.65
CA GLY A 44 -8.60 3.27 -10.37
C GLY A 44 -8.82 3.91 -9.00
N LEU A 45 -7.88 3.82 -8.06
CA LEU A 45 -7.94 4.52 -6.78
C LEU A 45 -7.32 5.92 -6.86
N LYS A 46 -7.99 6.89 -6.24
CA LYS A 46 -7.44 8.23 -6.06
C LYS A 46 -6.42 8.23 -4.92
N THR A 47 -5.32 8.93 -5.10
CA THR A 47 -4.29 9.12 -4.06
C THR A 47 -4.75 10.03 -2.93
N THR A 48 -5.69 10.94 -3.19
CA THR A 48 -6.34 11.75 -2.16
C THR A 48 -7.61 11.06 -1.67
N GLN A 49 -7.70 10.84 -0.37
CA GLN A 49 -8.79 10.10 0.27
C GLN A 49 -9.28 10.82 1.52
N ASP A 50 -10.59 11.00 1.63
CA ASP A 50 -11.19 11.41 2.90
C ASP A 50 -11.05 10.29 3.92
N LEU A 51 -10.82 10.65 5.18
CA LEU A 51 -10.79 9.73 6.29
C LEU A 51 -12.19 9.54 6.87
N GLU A 52 -12.44 8.34 7.37
CA GLU A 52 -13.72 8.01 7.99
C GLU A 52 -13.70 8.45 9.45
N ARG A 53 -14.68 9.27 9.82
CA ARG A 53 -14.89 9.74 11.19
C ARG A 53 -15.46 8.61 12.03
N VAL A 54 -14.70 8.19 13.04
CA VAL A 54 -15.10 7.12 13.99
C VAL A 54 -15.87 7.71 15.17
N SER A 55 -15.44 8.87 15.66
CA SER A 55 -16.13 9.56 16.76
C SER A 55 -15.91 11.06 16.67
N ASN A 56 -16.90 11.85 17.10
CA ASN A 56 -16.77 13.29 17.27
C ASN A 56 -17.71 13.76 18.40
N THR A 57 -17.17 14.48 19.38
CA THR A 57 -17.92 15.02 20.53
C THR A 57 -18.02 16.54 20.50
N GLY A 58 -17.54 17.19 19.44
CA GLY A 58 -17.32 18.64 19.34
C GLY A 58 -16.00 19.10 19.99
N LEU A 59 -15.52 18.40 21.02
CA LEU A 59 -14.25 18.68 21.71
C LEU A 59 -13.13 17.73 21.29
N THR A 60 -13.50 16.50 20.92
CA THR A 60 -12.58 15.49 20.42
C THR A 60 -13.10 14.88 19.13
N SER A 61 -12.18 14.49 18.25
CA SER A 61 -12.49 13.78 17.02
C SER A 61 -11.47 12.68 16.77
N LYS A 62 -11.92 11.62 16.11
CA LYS A 62 -11.09 10.48 15.72
C LYS A 62 -11.43 10.06 14.31
N PHE A 63 -10.40 9.93 13.48
CA PHE A 63 -10.50 9.51 12.10
C PHE A 63 -9.58 8.33 11.81
N LEU A 64 -10.05 7.42 10.95
CA LEU A 64 -9.29 6.29 10.44
C LEU A 64 -9.37 6.28 8.91
N PRO A 65 -8.42 5.61 8.21
CA PRO A 65 -8.59 5.29 6.81
C PRO A 65 -9.93 4.59 6.53
N LYS A 66 -10.49 4.84 5.34
CA LYS A 66 -11.66 4.10 4.83
C LYS A 66 -11.34 2.61 4.76
N ASN A 67 -12.38 1.78 4.86
CA ASN A 67 -12.24 0.35 4.64
C ASN A 67 -11.87 0.07 3.18
N MET A 68 -10.84 -0.73 2.96
CA MET A 68 -10.39 -1.15 1.63
C MET A 68 -10.71 -2.61 1.42
N TYR A 69 -10.82 -2.99 0.15
CA TYR A 69 -11.12 -4.35 -0.28
C TYR A 69 -10.04 -4.82 -1.24
N LEU A 70 -9.75 -6.11 -1.23
CA LEU A 70 -8.71 -6.67 -2.09
C LEU A 70 -9.35 -7.75 -2.98
N SER A 71 -8.83 -7.89 -4.18
CA SER A 71 -9.01 -9.11 -4.94
C SER A 71 -8.21 -10.25 -4.30
N GLU A 72 -8.82 -11.43 -4.21
CA GLU A 72 -8.13 -12.66 -3.77
C GLU A 72 -7.10 -13.16 -4.80
N ILE A 73 -7.29 -12.91 -6.09
CA ILE A 73 -6.48 -13.49 -7.17
C ILE A 73 -5.39 -12.51 -7.62
N THR A 74 -5.76 -11.27 -7.94
CA THR A 74 -4.82 -10.26 -8.47
C THR A 74 -4.16 -9.44 -7.38
N GLY A 75 -4.73 -9.40 -6.17
CA GLY A 75 -4.25 -8.56 -5.07
C GLY A 75 -4.45 -7.06 -5.30
N LEU A 76 -5.23 -6.67 -6.30
CA LEU A 76 -5.61 -5.27 -6.54
C LEU A 76 -6.52 -4.76 -5.42
N VAL A 77 -6.33 -3.49 -5.06
CA VAL A 77 -7.09 -2.83 -3.99
C VAL A 77 -8.25 -2.01 -4.57
N PHE A 78 -9.40 -2.05 -3.89
CA PHE A 78 -10.62 -1.33 -4.24
C PHE A 78 -11.21 -0.61 -3.02
N ASP A 79 -11.98 0.45 -3.26
CA ASP A 79 -12.71 1.22 -2.25
C ASP A 79 -14.15 0.71 -2.01
N SER A 80 -14.57 -0.33 -2.76
CA SER A 80 -15.90 -0.92 -2.70
C SER A 80 -15.85 -2.46 -2.76
N LYS A 81 -16.81 -3.12 -2.09
CA LYS A 81 -17.04 -4.58 -2.19
C LYS A 81 -17.47 -5.03 -3.58
N ARG A 82 -17.99 -4.11 -4.39
CA ARG A 82 -18.46 -4.34 -5.75
C ARG A 82 -17.90 -3.24 -6.66
N PRO A 83 -16.62 -3.35 -7.07
CA PRO A 83 -16.00 -2.35 -7.92
C PRO A 83 -16.67 -2.34 -9.30
N THR A 84 -17.18 -1.18 -9.75
CA THR A 84 -17.87 -1.06 -11.04
C THR A 84 -16.94 -0.66 -12.20
N LYS A 85 -15.66 -0.42 -11.92
CA LYS A 85 -14.70 0.20 -12.86
C LYS A 85 -13.29 -0.40 -12.80
N SER A 86 -13.17 -1.73 -12.68
CA SER A 86 -11.87 -2.38 -12.84
C SER A 86 -11.86 -3.14 -14.16
N LEU A 87 -10.87 -2.86 -15.02
CA LEU A 87 -10.56 -3.66 -16.22
C LEU A 87 -10.28 -5.14 -15.87
N TYR A 88 -9.96 -5.41 -14.60
CA TYR A 88 -9.55 -6.71 -14.09
C TYR A 88 -10.63 -7.39 -13.22
N TRP A 89 -11.76 -6.72 -12.96
CA TRP A 89 -12.87 -7.33 -12.25
C TRP A 89 -13.95 -7.76 -13.24
N ASP A 90 -14.04 -9.06 -13.47
CA ASP A 90 -15.01 -9.72 -14.37
C ASP A 90 -16.38 -9.96 -13.71
N GLY A 91 -16.58 -9.49 -12.48
CA GLY A 91 -17.78 -9.75 -11.69
C GLY A 91 -17.79 -11.08 -10.95
N GLN A 92 -16.82 -11.95 -11.20
CA GLN A 92 -16.71 -13.30 -10.63
C GLN A 92 -15.60 -13.39 -9.59
N GLU A 93 -14.61 -12.51 -9.68
CA GLU A 93 -13.49 -12.45 -8.74
C GLU A 93 -13.96 -12.19 -7.30
N LYS A 94 -13.48 -13.05 -6.39
CA LYS A 94 -13.78 -12.96 -4.97
C LYS A 94 -13.04 -11.79 -4.34
N ILE A 95 -13.82 -10.90 -3.73
CA ILE A 95 -13.32 -9.72 -3.01
C ILE A 95 -13.26 -10.04 -1.51
N ILE A 96 -12.09 -9.82 -0.92
CA ILE A 96 -11.85 -9.97 0.52
C ILE A 96 -11.86 -8.61 1.23
N ASP A 97 -12.23 -8.61 2.50
CA ASP A 97 -12.20 -7.42 3.35
C ASP A 97 -10.76 -7.13 3.79
N GLY A 98 -10.17 -6.04 3.28
CA GLY A 98 -8.82 -5.58 3.61
C GLY A 98 -8.76 -4.75 4.90
N GLY A 99 -9.90 -4.40 5.49
CA GLY A 99 -9.95 -3.57 6.68
C GLY A 99 -9.56 -2.10 6.42
N ARG A 100 -9.44 -1.34 7.52
CA ARG A 100 -9.12 0.10 7.52
C ARG A 100 -7.62 0.35 7.36
N LYS A 101 -7.08 0.06 6.18
CA LYS A 101 -5.66 0.18 5.84
C LYS A 101 -5.49 0.83 4.47
N TRP A 102 -4.40 1.57 4.28
CA TRP A 102 -3.95 1.98 2.96
C TRP A 102 -2.88 1.01 2.47
N TYR A 103 -3.08 0.45 1.27
CA TYR A 103 -2.26 -0.61 0.71
C TYR A 103 -1.22 -0.08 -0.28
N ALA A 104 0.01 -0.59 -0.17
CA ALA A 104 1.00 -0.40 -1.21
C ALA A 104 0.69 -1.34 -2.39
N PRO A 105 0.63 -0.84 -3.65
CA PRO A 105 0.50 -1.71 -4.81
C PRO A 105 1.57 -2.80 -4.82
N LEU A 106 1.23 -4.02 -5.26
CA LEU A 106 2.17 -5.14 -5.33
C LEU A 106 3.44 -4.83 -6.13
N LYS A 107 3.29 -4.02 -7.20
CA LYS A 107 4.40 -3.62 -8.08
C LYS A 107 5.16 -2.38 -7.57
N LYS A 108 4.87 -1.90 -6.37
CA LYS A 108 5.52 -0.70 -5.83
C LYS A 108 6.99 -1.00 -5.52
N LYS A 109 7.88 -0.13 -6.01
CA LYS A 109 9.32 -0.24 -5.78
C LYS A 109 9.66 0.00 -4.31
N ASP A 110 10.78 -0.59 -3.89
CA ASP A 110 11.40 -0.28 -2.62
C ASP A 110 11.73 1.21 -2.51
N GLY A 111 11.50 1.77 -1.33
CA GLY A 111 11.77 3.17 -1.08
C GLY A 111 11.00 3.75 0.10
N LYS A 112 11.34 4.99 0.42
CA LYS A 112 10.67 5.78 1.45
C LYS A 112 9.64 6.69 0.80
N TYR A 113 8.40 6.60 1.27
CA TYR A 113 7.27 7.29 0.71
C TYR A 113 6.58 8.12 1.78
N ASN A 114 6.42 9.42 1.51
CA ASN A 114 5.75 10.32 2.43
C ASN A 114 4.26 10.40 2.09
N PHE A 115 3.41 10.38 3.10
CA PHE A 115 2.00 10.70 2.97
C PHE A 115 1.66 11.84 3.92
N THR A 116 0.70 12.66 3.52
CA THR A 116 0.28 13.84 4.27
C THR A 116 -1.16 13.68 4.71
N VAL A 117 -1.48 14.10 5.93
CA VAL A 117 -2.86 14.21 6.40
C VAL A 117 -3.16 15.67 6.71
N GLU A 118 -4.26 16.15 6.17
CA GLU A 118 -4.71 17.54 6.27
C GLU A 118 -6.09 17.60 6.92
N THR A 119 -6.33 18.63 7.72
CA THR A 119 -7.67 18.94 8.25
C THR A 119 -8.06 20.35 7.81
N PRO A 120 -9.35 20.60 7.54
CA PRO A 120 -9.81 21.95 7.32
C PRO A 120 -9.60 22.81 8.59
N PRO A 121 -9.58 24.14 8.43
CA PRO A 121 -9.62 25.09 9.54
C PRO A 121 -10.70 24.75 10.57
N ALA A 122 -10.36 24.80 11.86
CA ALA A 122 -11.29 24.48 12.95
C ALA A 122 -11.09 25.35 14.19
N GLY A 123 -12.15 25.47 14.98
CA GLY A 123 -12.20 26.28 16.20
C GLY A 123 -12.28 27.77 15.94
N ILE A 124 -12.24 28.58 17.01
CA ILE A 124 -12.39 30.04 16.93
C ILE A 124 -11.33 30.71 16.04
N ASN A 125 -10.12 30.16 16.05
CA ASN A 125 -8.98 30.72 15.30
C ASN A 125 -8.78 30.09 13.92
N GLU A 126 -9.71 29.24 13.47
CA GLU A 126 -9.65 28.61 12.14
C GLU A 126 -8.30 27.91 11.87
N MET A 127 -7.77 27.17 12.85
CA MET A 127 -6.48 26.49 12.70
C MET A 127 -6.64 25.20 11.89
N SER A 128 -5.82 25.01 10.87
CA SER A 128 -5.69 23.78 10.12
C SER A 128 -4.47 22.97 10.58
N LEU A 129 -4.51 21.66 10.33
CA LEU A 129 -3.41 20.74 10.60
C LEU A 129 -2.93 20.15 9.27
N CYS A 130 -1.61 20.10 9.09
CA CYS A 130 -0.95 19.37 8.00
C CYS A 130 0.17 18.55 8.61
N MET A 131 0.03 17.22 8.62
CA MET A 131 1.01 16.28 9.17
C MET A 131 1.57 15.39 8.08
N THR A 132 2.89 15.36 7.94
CA THR A 132 3.57 14.47 7.01
C THR A 132 4.20 13.32 7.78
N ASN A 133 3.90 12.09 7.37
CA ASN A 133 4.52 10.87 7.86
C ASN A 133 5.17 10.09 6.72
N GLN A 134 6.01 9.12 7.07
CA GLN A 134 6.73 8.30 6.10
C GLN A 134 6.48 6.82 6.34
N VAL A 135 6.41 6.08 5.23
CA VAL A 135 6.40 4.63 5.21
C VAL A 135 7.51 4.12 4.29
N GLU A 136 8.29 3.16 4.76
CA GLU A 136 9.33 2.49 3.97
C GLU A 136 8.77 1.19 3.38
N ILE A 137 8.86 1.03 2.07
CA ILE A 137 8.56 -0.21 1.37
C ILE A 137 9.88 -0.94 1.12
N LYS A 138 9.98 -2.21 1.52
CA LYS A 138 11.10 -3.09 1.15
C LYS A 138 10.58 -4.47 0.79
N GLY A 139 10.95 -5.00 -0.37
CA GLY A 139 10.53 -6.31 -0.85
C GLY A 139 9.03 -6.37 -1.19
N ALA A 140 8.61 -7.52 -1.73
CA ALA A 140 7.22 -7.76 -2.13
C ALA A 140 6.49 -8.71 -1.17
N ALA A 141 5.15 -8.67 -1.17
CA ALA A 141 4.34 -9.57 -0.33
C ALA A 141 4.56 -11.05 -0.64
N TYR A 142 4.95 -11.34 -1.89
CA TYR A 142 5.32 -12.65 -2.39
C TYR A 142 6.81 -12.64 -2.79
N ASP A 143 7.68 -12.18 -1.87
CA ASP A 143 9.14 -12.28 -2.02
C ASP A 143 9.64 -13.72 -1.75
N ASP A 144 8.73 -14.59 -1.34
CA ASP A 144 8.86 -16.04 -1.36
C ASP A 144 9.22 -16.42 -2.80
N PHE A 145 10.48 -16.85 -2.99
CA PHE A 145 11.05 -17.37 -4.23
C PHE A 145 9.95 -17.79 -5.22
N VAL A 146 9.80 -17.02 -6.31
CA VAL A 146 9.35 -17.68 -7.52
C VAL A 146 10.47 -18.65 -7.82
N ASP A 147 10.28 -19.92 -7.44
CA ASP A 147 11.02 -21.02 -8.01
C ASP A 147 10.63 -21.02 -9.48
N ARG A 148 11.28 -20.13 -10.22
CA ARG A 148 11.36 -20.28 -11.66
C ARG A 148 12.31 -21.43 -11.77
N ASP A 149 11.75 -22.63 -11.89
CA ASP A 149 12.46 -23.76 -12.46
C ASP A 149 12.94 -23.30 -13.83
N VAL A 150 14.11 -22.69 -13.84
CA VAL A 150 14.80 -22.34 -15.06
C VAL A 150 15.71 -23.50 -15.34
N LEU A 151 15.43 -24.15 -16.46
CA LEU A 151 16.32 -25.12 -17.04
C LEU A 151 17.71 -24.48 -17.14
N ALA A 152 18.74 -25.15 -16.62
CA ALA A 152 20.10 -24.61 -16.64
C ALA A 152 20.59 -24.33 -18.09
N ASP A 153 20.04 -25.05 -19.07
CA ASP A 153 20.24 -24.85 -20.51
C ASP A 153 19.35 -23.76 -21.13
N LEU A 154 18.22 -23.42 -20.49
CA LEU A 154 17.35 -22.33 -20.92
C LEU A 154 16.97 -21.40 -19.75
N PRO A 155 17.97 -20.69 -19.17
CA PRO A 155 17.79 -19.86 -17.97
C PRO A 155 16.97 -18.59 -18.21
N PHE A 156 16.56 -18.32 -19.46
CA PHE A 156 15.77 -17.16 -19.83
C PHE A 156 14.64 -17.60 -20.77
N PRO A 157 13.39 -17.77 -20.28
CA PRO A 157 12.27 -18.26 -21.09
C PRO A 157 11.93 -17.42 -22.32
N VAL A 158 12.32 -16.14 -22.33
CA VAL A 158 12.14 -15.20 -23.46
C VAL A 158 13.44 -15.06 -24.29
N GLN A 159 14.39 -15.97 -24.09
CA GLN A 159 15.74 -16.02 -24.71
C GLN A 159 16.58 -14.75 -24.56
N THR A 160 16.08 -13.77 -23.80
CA THR A 160 16.72 -12.49 -23.55
C THR A 160 16.92 -12.38 -22.04
N PRO A 161 18.17 -12.26 -21.58
CA PRO A 161 18.47 -12.01 -20.18
C PRO A 161 17.76 -10.73 -19.71
N GLY A 162 17.22 -10.76 -18.48
CA GLY A 162 16.74 -9.54 -17.84
C GLY A 162 17.89 -8.54 -17.63
N TRP A 163 17.58 -7.25 -17.48
CA TRP A 163 18.60 -6.20 -17.27
C TRP A 163 19.56 -6.48 -16.10
N ASN A 164 19.11 -7.25 -15.11
CA ASN A 164 19.87 -7.67 -13.94
C ASN A 164 20.79 -8.90 -14.18
N TRP A 165 20.61 -9.60 -15.31
CA TRP A 165 21.34 -10.82 -15.68
C TRP A 165 22.27 -10.65 -16.89
N ALA A 166 22.16 -9.56 -17.63
CA ALA A 166 23.02 -9.29 -18.78
C ALA A 166 24.52 -9.33 -18.42
N GLY A 167 25.30 -10.17 -19.11
CA GLY A 167 26.73 -10.40 -18.87
C GLY A 167 27.04 -11.35 -17.70
N LYS A 168 26.02 -11.90 -17.03
CA LYS A 168 26.14 -12.85 -15.91
C LYS A 168 25.45 -14.18 -16.18
N GLU A 169 25.12 -14.46 -17.42
CA GLU A 169 24.39 -15.65 -17.87
C GLU A 169 25.14 -16.94 -17.53
N HIS A 170 26.47 -16.89 -17.60
CA HIS A 170 27.38 -18.02 -17.32
C HIS A 170 27.17 -18.62 -15.93
N ILE A 171 26.79 -17.81 -14.94
CA ILE A 171 26.55 -18.27 -13.56
C ILE A 171 25.49 -19.38 -13.53
N ILE A 172 24.50 -19.32 -14.42
CA ILE A 172 23.45 -20.34 -14.51
C ILE A 172 23.83 -21.42 -15.53
N THR A 173 24.35 -21.05 -16.70
CA THR A 173 24.66 -22.04 -17.76
C THR A 173 25.79 -22.98 -17.39
N ASP A 174 26.77 -22.54 -16.60
CA ASP A 174 27.89 -23.37 -16.13
C ASP A 174 27.45 -24.45 -15.13
N LEU A 175 26.26 -24.27 -14.52
CA LEU A 175 25.66 -25.27 -13.62
C LEU A 175 24.95 -26.39 -14.38
N SER A 176 24.83 -26.30 -15.72
CA SER A 176 24.10 -27.30 -16.53
C SER A 176 24.70 -28.71 -16.42
N ASP A 177 26.02 -28.85 -16.41
CA ASP A 177 26.67 -30.16 -16.29
C ASP A 177 26.48 -30.80 -14.91
N TRP A 178 26.41 -29.98 -13.86
CA TRP A 178 26.06 -30.42 -12.52
C TRP A 178 24.59 -30.82 -12.44
N TYR A 179 23.68 -30.00 -12.98
CA TYR A 179 22.24 -30.24 -12.99
C TYR A 179 21.89 -31.54 -13.73
N TYR A 180 22.47 -31.77 -14.91
CA TYR A 180 22.29 -32.99 -15.69
C TYR A 180 23.18 -34.15 -15.24
N MET A 181 23.95 -33.99 -14.16
CA MET A 181 24.85 -35.00 -13.60
C MET A 181 25.78 -35.64 -14.64
N LYS A 182 26.21 -34.89 -15.66
CA LYS A 182 26.98 -35.42 -16.80
C LYS A 182 28.36 -35.98 -16.42
N ASN A 183 28.85 -35.64 -15.22
CA ASN A 183 30.13 -36.10 -14.68
C ASN A 183 30.01 -37.20 -13.60
N ARG A 184 28.84 -37.84 -13.43
CA ARG A 184 28.76 -39.07 -12.62
C ARG A 184 29.36 -40.24 -13.41
N LYS A 185 30.63 -40.55 -13.13
CA LYS A 185 31.20 -41.88 -13.37
C LYS A 185 30.75 -42.86 -12.30
#